data_AF-A0A8X8BBC9-F1
#
_entry.id   AF-A0A8X8BBC9-F1
#
_cell.length_a   1.000
_cell.length_b   1.000
_cell.length_c   1.000
_cell.angle_alpha   90.00
_cell.angle_beta   90.00
_cell.angle_gamma   90.00
#
_symmetry.space_group_name_H-M   'P 1'
#
loop_
_entity.id
_entity.type
_entity.pdbx_description
1 polymer ?
#
loop_
_entity_poly.entity_id
_entity_poly.type
_entity_poly.pdbx_seq_one_letter_code
_entity_poly.pdbx_strand_id
1 'polypeptide(L)' 'MVSSYTLLADLRAGQCSNTAEVRLLRFREARNINKGGELVSIDMLLIDENVSLIVFE' A
#
# COMPACT_ATOMS: atom_id res chain seq x y z
N MET A 1 15.48 -17.18 9.17
CA MET A 1 14.78 -15.90 9.37
C MET A 1 13.33 -16.15 8.98
N VAL A 2 12.40 -16.26 9.92
CA VAL A 2 10.96 -16.31 9.56
C VAL A 2 10.58 -14.90 9.14
N SER A 3 10.17 -14.71 7.90
CA SER A 3 9.57 -13.45 7.48
C SER A 3 8.23 -13.34 8.19
N SER A 4 8.15 -12.53 9.25
CA SER A 4 6.88 -12.17 9.86
C SER A 4 6.25 -11.06 9.02
N TYR A 5 5.26 -11.40 8.21
CA TYR A 5 4.45 -10.41 7.49
C TYR A 5 3.44 -9.80 8.46
N THR A 6 3.30 -8.48 8.41
CA THR A 6 2.30 -7.75 9.18
C THR A 6 1.08 -7.50 8.32
N LEU A 7 -0.12 -7.70 8.87
CA LEU A 7 -1.37 -7.35 8.20
C LEU A 7 -1.51 -5.82 8.11
N LEU A 8 -2.18 -5.30 7.08
CA LEU A 8 -2.40 -3.86 6.91
C LEU A 8 -3.14 -3.25 8.10
N ALA A 9 -4.03 -4.04 8.73
CA ALA A 9 -4.77 -3.63 9.93
C ALA A 9 -3.87 -3.39 11.16
N ASP A 10 -2.69 -4.00 11.21
CA ASP A 10 -1.75 -3.91 12.32
C ASP A 10 -0.68 -2.82 12.12
N LEU A 11 -0.70 -2.11 10.97
CA LEU A 11 0.21 -1.00 10.71
C LEU A 11 -0.02 0.14 11.71
N ARG A 12 1.07 0.57 12.36
CA ARG A 12 1.04 1.68 13.33
C ARG A 12 1.88 2.86 12.86
N ALA A 13 1.34 4.06 13.08
CA ALA A 13 2.09 5.29 12.91
C ALA A 13 3.30 5.31 13.86
N GLY A 14 4.46 5.72 13.35
CA GLY A 14 5.72 5.79 14.12
C GLY A 14 6.64 4.58 13.98
N GLN A 15 6.20 3.49 13.35
CA GLN A 15 7.09 2.40 12.97
C GLN A 15 7.85 2.77 11.68
N CYS A 16 9.19 2.72 11.72
CA CYS A 16 10.03 3.16 10.59
C CYS A 16 10.07 2.16 9.42
N SER A 17 9.77 0.88 9.65
CA SER A 17 9.73 -0.13 8.59
C SER A 17 8.74 -1.24 8.92
N ASN A 18 8.10 -1.75 7.88
CA ASN A 18 7.25 -2.92 7.97
C ASN A 18 7.35 -3.76 6.68
N THR A 19 7.10 -5.06 6.80
CA THR A 19 7.02 -6.00 5.69
C THR A 19 5.62 -6.58 5.68
N ALA A 20 4.90 -6.42 4.58
CA ALA A 20 3.55 -6.93 4.39
C ALA A 20 3.44 -7.61 3.03
N GLU A 21 2.68 -8.70 2.97
CA GLU A 21 2.30 -9.34 1.71
C GLU A 21 0.92 -8.82 1.31
N VAL A 22 0.82 -8.29 0.09
CA VAL A 22 -0.38 -7.57 -0.38
C VAL A 22 -0.64 -7.84 -1.86
N ARG A 23 -1.89 -7.65 -2.27
CA ARG A 23 -2.32 -7.62 -3.67
C ARG A 23 -2.69 -6.20 -4.08
N LEU A 24 -2.24 -5.77 -5.25
CA LEU A 24 -2.56 -4.46 -5.82
C LEU A 24 -3.89 -4.53 -6.58
N LEU A 25 -4.86 -3.71 -6.19
CA LEU A 25 -6.17 -3.62 -6.85
C LEU A 25 -6.21 -2.55 -7.93
N ARG A 26 -5.64 -1.39 -7.62
CA ARG A 26 -5.65 -0.23 -8.51
C ARG A 26 -4.48 0.67 -8.18
N PHE A 27 -3.93 1.30 -9.20
CA PHE A 27 -3.04 2.44 -9.03
C PHE A 27 -3.63 3.66 -9.75
N ARG A 28 -3.27 4.86 -9.30
CA ARG A 28 -3.55 6.10 -10.03
C ARG A 28 -2.33 6.50 -10.84
N GLU A 29 -2.57 7.29 -11.87
CA GLU A 29 -1.51 7.88 -12.68
C GLU A 29 -0.51 8.64 -11.79
N ALA A 30 0.76 8.53 -12.14
CA ALA A 30 1.86 9.12 -11.41
C ALA A 30 1.79 10.65 -11.48
N ARG A 31 1.90 11.31 -10.33
CA ARG A 31 1.77 12.77 -10.22
C ARG A 31 3.04 13.34 -9.63
N ASN A 32 3.54 14.41 -10.24
CA ASN A 32 4.63 15.17 -9.65
C ASN A 32 4.15 15.84 -8.36
N ILE A 33 4.83 15.58 -7.24
CA ILE A 33 4.47 16.09 -5.92
C ILE A 33 5.28 17.31 -5.50
N ASN A 34 6.37 17.64 -6.21
CA ASN A 34 7.17 18.82 -5.92
C ASN A 34 7.20 19.79 -7.09
N LYS A 35 7.56 21.05 -6.81
CA LYS A 35 7.60 22.11 -7.83
C LYS A 35 8.73 21.91 -8.85
N GLY A 36 9.63 20.96 -8.63
CA GLY A 36 10.82 20.70 -9.44
C GLY A 36 10.71 19.51 -10.41
N GLY A 37 9.69 18.65 -10.31
CA GLY A 37 9.60 17.46 -11.16
C GLY A 37 10.39 16.26 -10.67
N GLU A 38 11.16 16.41 -9.59
CA GLU A 38 12.10 15.38 -9.14
C GLU A 38 11.42 14.25 -8.37
N LEU A 39 10.22 14.51 -7.82
CA LEU A 39 9.48 13.54 -7.03
C LEU A 39 8.12 13.27 -7.67
N VAL A 40 7.89 11.99 -7.95
CA VAL A 40 6.62 11.50 -8.49
C VAL A 40 5.97 10.58 -7.46
N SER A 41 4.71 10.84 -7.15
CA SER A 41 3.88 10.00 -6.29
C SER A 41 2.92 9.16 -7.13
N ILE A 42 2.68 7.95 -6.67
CA ILE A 42 1.67 7.04 -7.22
C ILE A 42 0.78 6.63 -6.06
N ASP A 43 -0.52 6.86 -6.19
CA ASP A 43 -1.47 6.32 -5.23
C ASP A 43 -1.76 4.86 -5.58
N MET A 44 -1.53 3.93 -4.64
CA MET A 44 -1.77 2.49 -4.81
C MET A 44 -2.82 2.02 -3.80
N LEU A 45 -3.81 1.27 -4.28
CA LEU A 45 -4.81 0.60 -3.46
C LEU A 45 -4.41 -0.86 -3.28
N LEU A 46 -3.98 -1.21 -2.06
CA LEU A 46 -3.48 -2.53 -1.67
C LEU A 46 -4.49 -3.22 -0.75
N ILE A 47 -4.56 -4.54 -0.84
CA ILE A 47 -5.31 -5.39 0.09
C ILE A 47 -4.43 -6.54 0.57
N ASP A 48 -4.66 -7.00 1.79
CA ASP A 48 -4.09 -8.24 2.33
C ASP A 48 -5.16 -9.35 2.42
N GLU A 49 -4.77 -10.51 2.96
CA GLU A 49 -5.62 -11.69 3.10
C GLU A 49 -6.91 -11.49 3.91
N ASN A 50 -7.00 -10.46 4.74
CA ASN A 50 -8.13 -10.23 5.64
C ASN A 50 -9.28 -9.42 4.99
N VAL A 51 -9.10 -8.94 3.75
CA VAL A 51 -10.11 -8.09 3.09
C VAL A 51 -11.01 -8.93 2.18
N SER A 52 -12.29 -9.06 2.57
CA SER A 52 -13.34 -9.59 1.71
C SER A 52 -13.84 -8.50 0.75
N LEU A 53 -13.46 -8.58 -0.52
CA LEU A 53 -13.99 -7.68 -1.55
C LEU A 53 -15.41 -8.10 -1.94
N ILE A 54 -16.38 -7.22 -1.73
CA ILE A 54 -17.73 -7.36 -2.30
C ILE A 54 -17.73 -6.62 -3.63
N VAL A 55 -17.71 -7.38 -4.73
CA VAL A 55 -17.91 -6.82 -6.08
C VAL A 55 -19.41 -6.76 -6.31
N PHE A 56 -19.95 -5.55 -6.43
CA PHE A 56 -21.32 -5.34 -6.91
C PHE A 56 -21.25 -5.32 -8.44
N GLU A 57 -21.83 -6.33 -9.10
CA GLU A 57 -22.13 -6.30 -10.54
C GLU A 57 -23.36 -5.45 -10.83
#